data_AF-A0A4V0X8B7-F1
#
_entry.id   AF-A0A4V0X8B7-F1
#
_cell.length_a   1.000
_cell.length_b   1.000
_cell.length_c   1.000
_cell.angle_alpha   90.00
_cell.angle_beta   90.00
_cell.angle_gamma   90.00
#
_symmetry.space_group_name_H-M   'P 1'
#
loop_
_entity.id
_entity.type
_entity.pdbx_description
1 polymer ?
#
loop_
_entity_poly.entity_id
_entity_poly.type
_entity_poly.pdbx_seq_one_letter_code
_entity_poly.pdbx_strand_id
1 'polypeptide(L)'
;MGMSNLTISVDDELIRQARIRAIEQGTSVSAKVREFLTQYARGDTQAPAPALAEPPPLPVFDGGSGLQAGIEPGSNKALWQAADA
;
A
#
# COMPACT_ATOMS: atom_id res chain seq x y z
N MET A 1 -9.00 -16.16 9.09
CA MET A 1 -9.44 -14.77 9.27
C MET A 1 -10.96 -14.73 9.28
N GLY A 2 -11.57 -14.04 10.24
CA GLY A 2 -13.02 -14.04 10.43
C GLY A 2 -13.74 -13.10 9.45
N MET A 3 -14.91 -13.51 8.97
CA MET A 3 -15.84 -12.64 8.24
C MET A 3 -16.67 -11.85 9.24
N SER A 4 -16.63 -10.51 9.18
CA SER A 4 -17.44 -9.61 9.99
C SER A 4 -18.62 -9.06 9.17
N ASN A 5 -19.81 -9.01 9.78
CA ASN A 5 -21.00 -8.42 9.16
C ASN A 5 -21.04 -6.91 9.45
N LEU A 6 -21.35 -6.12 8.42
CA LEU A 6 -21.53 -4.66 8.52
C LEU A 6 -22.97 -4.32 8.12
N THR A 7 -23.68 -3.62 9.01
CA THR A 7 -25.03 -3.11 8.75
C THR A 7 -24.96 -1.59 8.64
N ILE A 8 -25.44 -1.04 7.53
CA ILE A 8 -25.50 0.39 7.26
C ILE A 8 -26.88 0.77 6.72
N SER A 9 -27.35 1.96 7.08
CA SER A 9 -28.57 2.54 6.50
C SER A 9 -28.20 3.30 5.24
N VAL A 10 -28.82 2.94 4.12
CA VAL A 10 -28.60 3.56 2.80
C VAL A 10 -29.97 3.75 2.17
N ASP A 11 -30.10 4.77 1.31
CA ASP A 11 -31.32 5.02 0.56
C ASP A 11 -31.70 3.82 -0.34
N ASP A 12 -32.98 3.46 -0.35
CA ASP A 12 -33.49 2.29 -1.06
C ASP A 12 -33.36 2.42 -2.59
N GLU A 13 -33.56 3.62 -3.14
CA GLU A 13 -33.42 3.85 -4.57
C GLU A 13 -31.95 3.74 -4.98
N LEU A 14 -31.03 4.23 -4.14
CA LEU A 14 -29.60 4.04 -4.35
C LEU A 14 -29.22 2.55 -4.36
N ILE A 15 -29.74 1.74 -3.43
CA ILE A 15 -29.51 0.30 -3.40
C ILE A 15 -30.07 -0.39 -4.64
N ARG A 16 -31.24 0.03 -5.12
CA ARG A 16 -31.85 -0.49 -6.34
C ARG A 16 -30.96 -0.22 -7.56
N GLN A 17 -30.53 1.02 -7.74
CA GLN A 17 -29.66 1.41 -8.86
C GLN A 17 -28.31 0.69 -8.80
N ALA A 18 -27.70 0.60 -7.60
CA ALA A 18 -26.44 -0.12 -7.40
C ALA A 18 -26.57 -1.61 -7.75
N ARG A 19 -27.71 -2.23 -7.42
CA ARG A 19 -27.98 -3.63 -7.74
C ARG A 19 -28.11 -3.87 -9.24
N ILE A 20 -28.83 -3.00 -9.96
CA ILE A 20 -28.95 -3.10 -11.43
C ILE A 20 -27.56 -3.04 -12.07
N ARG A 21 -26.75 -2.04 -11.71
CA ARG A 21 -25.38 -1.90 -12.22
C ARG A 21 -24.48 -3.08 -11.87
N ALA A 22 -24.61 -3.62 -10.67
CA ALA A 22 -23.82 -4.78 -10.26
C ALA A 22 -24.17 -6.01 -11.11
N ILE A 23 -25.45 -6.24 -11.41
CA ILE A 23 -25.91 -7.33 -12.26
C ILE A 23 -25.36 -7.18 -13.68
N GLU A 24 -25.42 -5.98 -14.25
CA GLU A 24 -24.85 -5.67 -15.57
C GLU A 24 -23.34 -5.96 -15.64
N GLN A 25 -22.63 -5.77 -14.54
CA GLN A 25 -21.19 -6.04 -14.40
C GLN A 25 -20.88 -7.49 -14.00
N GLY A 26 -21.89 -8.36 -13.82
CA GLY A 26 -21.70 -9.74 -13.37
C GLY A 26 -21.17 -9.85 -11.93
N THR A 27 -21.46 -8.86 -11.08
CA THR A 27 -21.00 -8.78 -9.69
C THR A 27 -22.16 -8.54 -8.71
N SER A 28 -21.86 -8.37 -7.43
CA SER A 28 -22.85 -8.05 -6.40
C SER A 28 -22.51 -6.74 -5.69
N VAL A 29 -23.52 -6.09 -5.13
CA VAL A 29 -23.36 -4.88 -4.31
C VAL A 29 -22.40 -5.15 -3.14
N SER A 30 -22.52 -6.31 -2.48
CA SER A 30 -21.63 -6.69 -1.38
C SER A 30 -20.18 -6.88 -1.82
N ALA A 31 -19.94 -7.42 -3.02
CA ALA A 31 -18.59 -7.51 -3.58
C ALA A 31 -18.01 -6.12 -3.87
N LYS A 32 -18.82 -5.20 -4.42
CA LYS A 32 -18.41 -3.81 -4.65
C LYS A 32 -18.14 -3.03 -3.38
N VAL A 33 -18.94 -3.20 -2.34
CA VAL A 33 -18.68 -2.59 -1.02
C VAL A 33 -17.38 -3.12 -0.42
N ARG A 34 -17.11 -4.43 -0.52
CA ARG A 34 -15.84 -5.00 -0.04
C ARG A 34 -14.64 -4.45 -0.81
N GLU A 35 -14.73 -4.38 -2.12
CA GLU A 35 -13.70 -3.79 -2.98
C GLU A 35 -13.43 -2.33 -2.58
N PHE A 36 -14.48 -1.53 -2.45
CA PHE A 36 -14.39 -0.14 -2.02
C PHE A 36 -13.75 0.00 -0.64
N LEU A 37 -14.19 -0.77 0.36
CA LEU A 37 -13.61 -0.74 1.70
C LEU A 37 -12.15 -1.18 1.72
N THR A 38 -11.76 -2.11 0.84
CA THR A 38 -10.37 -2.55 0.71
C THR A 38 -9.50 -1.42 0.18
N GLN A 39 -9.94 -0.71 -0.86
CA GLN A 39 -9.24 0.46 -1.42
C GLN A 39 -9.18 1.59 -0.39
N TYR A 40 -10.30 1.87 0.28
CA TYR A 40 -10.37 2.88 1.32
C TYR A 40 -9.39 2.59 2.49
N ALA A 41 -9.34 1.34 2.96
CA ALA A 41 -8.43 0.93 4.05
C ALA A 41 -6.95 0.94 3.65
N ARG A 42 -6.63 0.72 2.37
CA ARG A 42 -5.27 0.86 1.84
C ARG A 42 -4.78 2.31 1.79
N GLY A 43 -5.70 3.28 1.90
CA GLY A 43 -5.38 4.68 1.68
C GLY A 43 -5.35 5.05 0.19
N ASP A 44 -5.84 4.18 -0.70
CA ASP A 44 -6.04 4.44 -2.13
C ASP A 44 -7.26 5.36 -2.38
N THR A 45 -7.67 6.14 -1.36
CA THR A 45 -8.39 7.37 -1.67
C THR A 45 -7.48 8.08 -2.65
N GLN A 46 -7.95 8.30 -3.86
CA GLN A 46 -7.33 9.20 -4.80
C GLN A 46 -7.32 10.58 -4.14
N ALA A 47 -6.39 10.80 -3.19
CA ALA A 47 -5.76 12.07 -3.03
C ALA A 47 -5.39 12.47 -4.45
N PRO A 48 -5.71 13.71 -4.90
CA PRO A 48 -5.16 14.20 -6.15
C PRO A 48 -3.69 13.82 -6.10
N ALA A 49 -3.25 12.95 -7.02
CA ALA A 49 -1.90 12.38 -6.99
C ALA A 49 -0.98 13.54 -6.64
N PRO A 50 -0.26 13.51 -5.49
CA PRO A 50 0.57 14.65 -5.12
C PRO A 50 1.44 14.87 -6.34
N ALA A 51 1.23 16.02 -7.01
CA ALA A 51 1.75 16.29 -8.33
C ALA A 51 3.23 15.97 -8.28
N LEU A 52 3.60 14.80 -8.82
CA LEU A 52 4.84 14.05 -8.55
C LEU A 52 5.78 14.85 -7.66
N ALA A 53 5.54 14.84 -6.34
CA ALA A 53 6.44 15.54 -5.44
C ALA A 53 7.79 14.89 -5.70
N GLU A 54 8.73 15.67 -6.26
CA GLU A 54 10.01 15.15 -6.72
C GLU A 54 10.54 14.24 -5.61
N PRO A 55 10.82 12.96 -5.91
CA PRO A 55 11.33 12.06 -4.90
C PRO A 55 12.53 12.78 -4.28
N PRO A 56 12.55 12.95 -2.94
CA PRO A 56 13.64 13.67 -2.29
C PRO A 56 14.94 13.02 -2.76
N PRO A 57 15.95 13.81 -3.18
CA PRO A 57 17.18 13.23 -3.70
C PRO A 57 17.75 12.31 -2.63
N LEU A 58 17.65 11.01 -2.87
CA LEU A 58 18.26 10.03 -2.01
C LEU A 58 19.77 10.14 -2.19
N PRO A 59 20.56 10.08 -1.12
CA PRO A 59 22.00 10.05 -1.24
C PRO A 59 22.40 8.83 -2.07
N VAL A 60 22.88 9.07 -3.29
CA VAL A 60 23.53 8.05 -4.12
C VAL A 60 25.01 8.03 -3.75
N PHE A 61 25.57 6.84 -3.63
CA PHE A 61 26.98 6.68 -3.33
C PHE A 61 27.79 6.86 -4.63
N ASP A 62 28.42 8.02 -4.81
CA ASP A 62 29.15 8.41 -6.03
C ASP A 62 30.54 7.75 -6.21
N GLY A 63 30.80 6.66 -5.49
CA GLY A 63 32.03 5.88 -5.63
C GLY A 63 33.11 6.26 -4.62
N GLY A 64 33.38 5.29 -3.74
CA GLY A 64 34.50 5.23 -2.82
C GLY A 64 34.68 3.77 -2.38
N SER A 65 35.86 3.38 -1.96
CA SER A 65 36.09 2.06 -1.36
C SER A 65 36.11 2.19 0.15
N GLY A 66 35.35 1.34 0.84
CA GLY A 66 35.38 1.24 2.30
C GLY A 66 34.12 1.79 2.98
N LEU A 67 34.13 1.70 4.31
CA LEU A 67 33.03 2.15 5.16
C LEU A 67 33.12 3.65 5.41
N GLN A 68 31.98 4.28 5.67
CA GLN A 68 31.95 5.67 6.08
C GLN A 68 32.66 5.84 7.44
N ALA A 69 33.32 6.99 7.64
CA ALA A 69 34.02 7.27 8.90
C ALA A 69 33.06 7.11 10.10
N GLY A 70 33.49 6.34 11.11
CA GLY A 70 32.69 6.02 12.29
C GLY A 70 31.82 4.77 12.18
N ILE A 71 31.79 4.10 11.03
CA ILE A 71 31.15 2.79 10.89
C ILE A 71 32.14 1.69 11.24
N GLU A 72 31.89 0.99 12.34
CA GLU A 72 32.72 -0.14 12.75
C GLU A 72 32.41 -1.37 11.88
N PRO A 73 33.40 -1.95 11.17
CA PRO A 73 33.19 -3.12 10.33
C PRO A 73 32.67 -4.32 11.13
N GLY A 74 32.96 -4.33 12.42
CA GLY A 74 32.56 -5.40 13.32
C GLY A 74 31.15 -5.30 13.89
N SER A 75 30.41 -4.24 13.59
CA SER A 75 29.03 -4.10 14.07
C SER A 75 28.06 -5.03 13.34
N ASN A 76 28.41 -5.44 12.11
CA ASN A 76 27.60 -6.35 11.30
C ASN A 76 28.25 -7.73 11.21
N LYS A 77 27.58 -8.76 11.76
CA LYS A 77 28.01 -10.16 11.71
C LYS A 77 28.28 -10.65 10.28
N ALA A 78 27.48 -10.23 9.30
CA ALA A 78 27.66 -10.63 7.92
C ALA A 78 28.96 -10.06 7.33
N LEU A 79 29.35 -8.85 7.75
CA LEU A 79 30.57 -8.20 7.30
C LEU A 79 31.81 -8.86 7.93
N TRP A 80 31.72 -9.25 9.21
CA TRP A 80 32.76 -10.07 9.87
C TRP A 80 33.03 -11.38 9.15
N GLN A 81 31.98 -12.12 8.80
CA GLN A 81 32.12 -13.43 8.14
C GLN A 81 32.75 -13.31 6.75
N ALA A 82 32.48 -12.21 6.04
CA ALA A 82 33.05 -11.95 4.73
C ALA A 82 34.55 -11.57 4.76
N ALA A 83 35.06 -11.09 5.90
CA ALA A 83 36.47 -10.72 6.06
C ALA A 83 37.37 -11.92 6.45
N ASP A 84 36.78 -13.03 6.91
CA ASP A 84 37.49 -14.25 7.34
C ASP A 84 37.63 -15.29 6.21
N ALA A 85 37.01 -15.04 5.04
CA ALA A 85 36.97 -15.92 3.87
C ALA A 85 37.98 -15.48 2.80
#